data_AF-A0A2S6IJ98-F1
#
_entry.id   AF-A0A2S6IJ98-F1
#
_cell.length_a   1.000
_cell.length_b   1.000
_cell.length_c   1.000
_cell.angle_alpha   90.00
_cell.angle_beta   90.00
_cell.angle_gamma   90.00
#
_symmetry.space_group_name_H-M   'P 1'
#
loop_
_entity.id
_entity.type
_entity.pdbx_description
1 polymer ?
#
loop_
_entity_poly.entity_id
_entity_poly.type
_entity_poly.pdbx_seq_one_letter_code
_entity_poly.pdbx_strand_id
1 'polypeptide(L)'
;MTLDKRETMLVLRVPQELIEAELQLTRRRDALNPGGWSTVASAGKLLRYAGDRGGLDLLHRSAETYVRTMRGRSAHTLLTAANLFRLAGEEDRARELLLEVYRILRDDPEDAEDILVGVFLLLGRDDQAVAMGELAAADGEAHEDLVYPELAALARARASGNVAACEDVVGRLDRALASAAEGPGSTGGVNLHDWLELALVIHSELSGTISPRLHEM
;
A
#
# COMPACT_ATOMS: atom_id res chain seq x y z
N MET A 1 -12.13 7.39 24.05
CA MET A 1 -11.90 8.70 23.44
C MET A 1 -12.16 8.52 21.96
N THR A 2 -13.34 8.92 21.49
CA THR A 2 -13.76 8.69 20.11
C THR A 2 -13.09 9.77 19.26
N LEU A 3 -12.12 9.39 18.43
CA LEU A 3 -11.54 10.29 17.43
C LEU A 3 -12.70 10.85 16.58
N ASP A 4 -12.82 12.16 16.53
CA ASP A 4 -13.77 12.87 15.66
C ASP A 4 -13.48 12.42 14.22
N LYS A 5 -14.47 11.84 13.54
CA LYS A 5 -14.38 11.34 12.14
C LYS A 5 -14.34 12.50 11.14
N ARG A 6 -13.56 13.55 11.42
CA ARG A 6 -13.07 14.42 10.36
C ARG A 6 -11.98 13.62 9.65
N GLU A 7 -11.99 13.69 8.32
CA GLU A 7 -11.17 12.93 7.38
C GLU A 7 -9.67 13.25 7.51
N THR A 8 -9.10 12.98 8.68
CA THR A 8 -7.68 13.14 8.91
C THR A 8 -6.97 11.95 8.29
N MET A 9 -6.23 12.20 7.21
CA MET A 9 -5.41 11.18 6.58
C MET A 9 -4.08 11.06 7.32
N LEU A 10 -3.77 9.87 7.82
CA LEU A 10 -2.47 9.59 8.42
C LEU A 10 -1.48 9.16 7.34
N VAL A 11 -0.32 9.83 7.32
CA VAL A 11 0.70 9.69 6.29
C VAL A 11 2.05 9.34 6.92
N LEU A 12 2.76 8.37 6.33
CA LEU A 12 4.13 8.04 6.73
C LEU A 12 5.05 9.25 6.59
N ARG A 13 5.73 9.62 7.68
CA ARG A 13 6.83 10.58 7.66
C ARG A 13 8.06 9.91 7.05
N VAL A 14 8.49 10.44 5.92
CA VAL A 14 9.73 10.07 5.25
C VAL A 14 10.74 11.23 5.38
N PRO A 15 12.05 10.97 5.58
CA PRO A 15 13.05 12.02 5.62
C PRO A 15 12.99 12.93 4.40
N GLN A 16 12.96 14.25 4.62
CA GLN A 16 12.79 15.24 3.56
C GLN A 16 13.89 15.14 2.50
N GLU A 17 15.13 14.85 2.92
CA GLU A 17 16.27 14.70 2.04
C GLU A 17 16.10 13.52 1.07
N LEU A 18 15.47 12.43 1.53
CA LEU A 18 15.15 11.27 0.69
C LEU A 18 14.05 11.61 -0.31
N ILE A 19 13.00 12.32 0.13
CA ILE A 19 11.92 12.77 -0.76
C ILE A 19 12.50 13.66 -1.87
N GLU A 20 13.35 14.62 -1.52
CA GLU A 20 13.97 15.54 -2.48
C GLU A 20 14.85 14.81 -3.49
N ALA A 21 15.68 13.86 -3.04
CA ALA A 21 16.51 13.05 -3.92
C ALA A 21 15.67 12.23 -4.92
N GLU A 22 14.61 11.57 -4.45
CA GLU A 22 13.69 10.79 -5.27
C GLU A 22 12.85 11.65 -6.23
N LEU A 23 12.46 12.87 -5.82
CA LEU A 23 11.78 13.80 -6.71
C LEU A 23 12.68 14.22 -7.88
N GLN A 24 13.98 14.40 -7.65
CA GLN A 24 14.93 14.69 -8.73
C GLN A 24 15.04 13.51 -9.71
N LEU A 25 15.09 12.28 -9.20
CA LEU A 25 15.09 11.07 -10.04
C LEU A 25 13.77 10.96 -10.83
N THR A 26 12.65 11.24 -10.19
CA THR A 26 11.32 11.24 -10.83
C THR A 26 11.21 12.28 -11.94
N ARG A 27 11.73 13.50 -11.73
CA ARG A 27 11.80 14.55 -12.77
C ARG A 27 12.66 14.14 -13.96
N ARG A 28 13.80 13.48 -13.72
CA ARG A 28 14.64 12.93 -14.81
C ARG A 28 13.90 11.85 -15.59
N ARG A 29 13.18 10.94 -14.90
CA ARG A 29 12.34 9.92 -15.55
C ARG A 29 11.21 10.55 -16.37
N ASP A 30 10.56 11.59 -15.85
CA ASP A 30 9.50 12.32 -16.56
C ASP A 30 10.03 13.01 -17.81
N ALA A 31 11.23 13.61 -17.76
CA ALA A 31 11.86 14.20 -18.95
C ALA A 31 12.11 13.18 -20.07
N LEU A 32 12.30 11.90 -19.74
CA LEU A 32 12.51 10.82 -20.70
C LEU A 32 11.19 10.20 -21.20
N ASN A 33 10.15 10.17 -20.36
CA ASN A 33 8.83 9.66 -20.72
C ASN A 33 7.72 10.53 -20.07
N PRO A 34 7.40 11.68 -20.69
CA PRO A 34 6.52 12.67 -20.08
C PRO A 34 5.12 12.11 -19.82
N GLY A 35 4.64 12.26 -18.57
CA GLY A 35 3.27 11.89 -18.21
C GLY A 35 3.01 10.38 -18.15
N GLY A 36 4.04 9.54 -18.11
CA GLY A 36 3.88 8.12 -17.84
C GLY A 36 3.22 7.89 -16.48
N TRP A 37 2.19 7.03 -16.42
CA TRP A 37 1.40 6.80 -15.19
C TRP A 37 2.29 6.52 -13.97
N SER A 38 3.32 5.69 -14.14
CA SER A 38 4.21 5.30 -13.05
C SER A 38 5.00 6.49 -12.53
N THR A 39 5.48 7.38 -13.41
CA THR A 39 6.21 8.59 -13.01
C THR A 39 5.31 9.56 -12.26
N VAL A 40 4.07 9.72 -12.73
CA VAL A 40 3.04 10.55 -12.07
C VAL A 40 2.68 9.98 -10.70
N ALA A 41 2.52 8.65 -10.58
CA ALA A 41 2.28 7.97 -9.31
C ALA A 41 3.45 8.19 -8.34
N SER A 42 4.69 7.96 -8.78
CA SER A 42 5.87 8.18 -7.95
C SER A 42 5.97 9.62 -7.45
N ALA A 43 5.72 10.61 -8.32
CA ALA A 43 5.67 12.01 -7.90
C ALA A 43 4.56 12.27 -6.88
N GLY A 44 3.36 11.71 -7.11
CA GLY A 44 2.22 11.81 -6.19
C GLY A 44 2.52 11.25 -4.81
N LYS A 45 3.12 10.06 -4.72
CA LYS A 45 3.55 9.46 -3.46
C LYS A 45 4.56 10.32 -2.72
N LEU A 46 5.58 10.81 -3.42
CA LEU A 46 6.64 11.63 -2.83
C LEU A 46 6.09 12.95 -2.26
N LEU A 47 5.22 13.63 -3.00
CA LEU A 47 4.55 14.83 -2.52
C LEU A 47 3.63 14.54 -1.33
N ARG A 48 2.89 13.43 -1.40
CA ARG A 48 2.06 12.97 -0.29
C ARG A 48 2.89 12.75 0.98
N TYR A 49 4.01 12.04 0.91
CA TYR A 49 4.88 11.82 2.07
C TYR A 49 5.53 13.11 2.62
N ALA A 50 5.62 14.15 1.80
CA ALA A 50 6.04 15.50 2.23
C ALA A 50 4.91 16.31 2.89
N GLY A 51 3.70 15.77 2.97
CA GLY A 51 2.51 16.48 3.44
C GLY A 51 1.92 17.45 2.41
N ASP A 52 2.31 17.35 1.13
CA ASP A 52 1.76 18.18 0.05
C ASP A 52 0.51 17.52 -0.54
N ARG A 53 -0.63 18.19 -0.32
CA ARG A 53 -1.95 17.74 -0.81
C ARG A 53 -2.03 17.68 -2.34
N GLY A 54 -1.17 18.40 -3.07
CA GLY A 54 -1.05 18.26 -4.53
C GLY A 54 -0.63 16.85 -4.98
N GLY A 55 -0.03 16.06 -4.08
CA GLY A 55 0.25 14.64 -4.31
C GLY A 55 -1.01 13.80 -4.52
N LEU A 56 -2.13 14.15 -3.87
CA LEU A 56 -3.39 13.40 -3.95
C LEU A 56 -3.98 13.44 -5.37
N ASP A 57 -4.01 14.62 -6.00
CA ASP A 57 -4.49 14.79 -7.38
C ASP A 57 -3.62 14.04 -8.40
N LEU A 58 -2.32 13.89 -8.12
CA LEU A 58 -1.42 13.09 -8.96
C LEU A 58 -1.70 11.60 -8.83
N LEU A 59 -1.93 11.12 -7.59
CA LEU A 59 -2.29 9.73 -7.32
C LEU A 59 -3.61 9.36 -7.98
N HIS A 60 -4.65 10.19 -7.81
CA HIS A 60 -5.94 10.04 -8.48
C HIS A 60 -5.78 9.93 -10.01
N ARG A 61 -5.11 10.92 -10.62
CA ARG A 61 -4.92 10.95 -12.09
C ARG A 61 -4.11 9.76 -12.59
N SER A 62 -3.12 9.31 -11.81
CA SER A 62 -2.34 8.13 -12.16
C SER A 62 -3.19 6.87 -12.09
N ALA A 63 -3.99 6.70 -11.04
CA ALA A 63 -4.91 5.58 -10.90
C ALA A 63 -5.94 5.52 -12.05
N GLU A 64 -6.59 6.63 -12.36
CA GLU A 64 -7.52 6.75 -13.50
C GLU A 64 -6.83 6.43 -14.84
N THR A 65 -5.62 6.96 -15.04
CA THR A 65 -4.85 6.68 -16.25
C THR A 65 -4.50 5.21 -16.33
N TYR A 66 -4.05 4.60 -15.24
CA TYR A 66 -3.66 3.20 -15.17
C TYR A 66 -4.85 2.27 -15.42
N VAL A 67 -6.01 2.52 -14.80
CA VAL A 67 -7.26 1.78 -15.04
C VAL A 67 -7.68 1.88 -16.51
N ARG A 68 -7.60 3.08 -17.10
CA ARG A 68 -7.97 3.30 -18.51
C ARG A 68 -7.03 2.59 -19.49
N THR A 69 -5.72 2.61 -19.23
CA THR A 69 -4.71 2.04 -20.15
C THR A 69 -4.59 0.53 -20.01
N MET A 70 -4.79 -0.02 -18.82
CA MET A 70 -4.57 -1.43 -18.51
C MET A 70 -5.86 -2.25 -18.36
N ARG A 71 -7.02 -1.66 -18.69
CA ARG A 71 -8.37 -2.22 -18.52
C ARG A 71 -8.41 -3.72 -18.90
N GLY A 72 -8.65 -4.57 -17.89
CA GLY A 72 -8.89 -6.01 -18.05
C GLY A 72 -7.66 -6.91 -18.17
N ARG A 73 -6.45 -6.46 -17.83
CA ARG A 73 -5.22 -7.22 -18.11
C ARG A 73 -4.66 -8.08 -16.97
N SER A 74 -5.01 -7.83 -15.70
CA SER A 74 -4.71 -8.74 -14.58
C SER A 74 -5.25 -8.20 -13.25
N ALA A 75 -5.41 -9.10 -12.27
CA ALA A 75 -5.72 -8.75 -10.88
C ALA A 75 -4.65 -7.84 -10.25
N HIS A 76 -3.35 -8.06 -10.52
CA HIS A 76 -2.26 -7.18 -10.06
C HIS A 76 -2.40 -5.73 -10.49
N THR A 77 -2.88 -5.51 -11.72
CA THR A 77 -3.11 -4.17 -12.25
C THR A 77 -4.16 -3.45 -11.41
N LEU A 78 -5.27 -4.11 -11.13
CA LEU A 78 -6.35 -3.49 -10.36
C LEU A 78 -5.96 -3.27 -8.89
N LEU A 79 -5.14 -4.15 -8.30
CA LEU A 79 -4.56 -3.92 -6.97
C LEU A 79 -3.70 -2.65 -6.93
N THR A 80 -2.85 -2.43 -7.92
CA THR A 80 -2.03 -1.21 -8.01
C THR A 80 -2.91 0.04 -8.08
N ALA A 81 -3.94 0.03 -8.93
CA ALA A 81 -4.90 1.14 -9.00
C ALA A 81 -5.63 1.36 -7.67
N ALA A 82 -6.09 0.29 -7.02
CA ALA A 82 -6.77 0.37 -5.73
C ALA A 82 -5.87 1.01 -4.65
N ASN A 83 -4.60 0.62 -4.58
CA ASN A 83 -3.66 1.21 -3.64
C ASN A 83 -3.41 2.70 -3.93
N LEU A 84 -3.37 3.12 -5.20
CA LEU A 84 -3.24 4.53 -5.55
C LEU A 84 -4.47 5.34 -5.13
N PHE A 85 -5.69 4.83 -5.35
CA PHE A 85 -6.91 5.48 -4.86
C PHE A 85 -6.96 5.54 -3.33
N ARG A 86 -6.55 4.48 -2.63
CA ARG A 86 -6.41 4.48 -1.16
C ARG A 86 -5.45 5.58 -0.70
N LEU A 87 -4.26 5.67 -1.30
CA LEU A 87 -3.29 6.71 -0.97
C LEU A 87 -3.82 8.12 -1.29
N ALA A 88 -4.69 8.26 -2.29
CA ALA A 88 -5.38 9.51 -2.60
C ALA A 88 -6.51 9.87 -1.60
N GLY A 89 -6.86 8.97 -0.68
CA GLY A 89 -7.98 9.13 0.26
C GLY A 89 -9.34 8.71 -0.30
N GLU A 90 -9.36 8.06 -1.47
CA GLU A 90 -10.59 7.62 -2.16
C GLU A 90 -10.93 6.17 -1.81
N GLU A 91 -11.26 5.93 -0.53
CA GLU A 91 -11.49 4.59 0.03
C GLU A 91 -12.62 3.82 -0.68
N ASP A 92 -13.72 4.48 -1.01
CA ASP A 92 -14.84 3.83 -1.73
C ASP A 92 -14.39 3.33 -3.11
N ARG A 93 -13.58 4.14 -3.82
CA ARG A 93 -13.07 3.79 -5.15
C ARG A 93 -12.03 2.66 -5.08
N ALA A 94 -11.15 2.72 -4.09
CA ALA A 94 -10.20 1.64 -3.81
C ALA A 94 -10.95 0.33 -3.51
N ARG A 95 -12.00 0.38 -2.68
CA ARG A 95 -12.83 -0.77 -2.32
C ARG A 95 -13.53 -1.38 -3.52
N GLU A 96 -14.11 -0.57 -4.42
CA GLU A 96 -14.73 -1.05 -5.66
C GLU A 96 -13.75 -1.88 -6.50
N LEU A 97 -12.53 -1.39 -6.70
CA LEU A 97 -11.50 -2.08 -7.47
C LEU A 97 -11.02 -3.36 -6.77
N LEU A 98 -10.84 -3.35 -5.44
CA LEU A 98 -10.46 -4.55 -4.69
C LEU A 98 -11.54 -5.64 -4.77
N LEU A 99 -12.82 -5.27 -4.78
CA LEU A 99 -13.92 -6.21 -5.00
C LEU A 99 -13.89 -6.77 -6.43
N GLU A 100 -13.50 -5.98 -7.42
CA GLU A 100 -13.28 -6.45 -8.79
C GLU A 100 -12.08 -7.40 -8.89
N VAL A 101 -10.96 -7.08 -8.23
CA VAL A 101 -9.79 -7.98 -8.10
C VAL A 101 -10.22 -9.33 -7.55
N TYR A 102 -10.95 -9.32 -6.42
CA TYR A 102 -11.45 -10.53 -5.80
C TYR A 102 -12.36 -11.33 -6.72
N ARG A 103 -13.25 -10.66 -7.48
CA ARG A 103 -14.11 -11.33 -8.45
C ARG A 103 -13.31 -12.02 -9.56
N ILE A 104 -12.29 -11.34 -10.09
CA ILE A 104 -11.42 -11.91 -11.13
C ILE A 104 -10.72 -13.16 -10.61
N LEU A 105 -10.09 -13.07 -9.44
CA LEU A 105 -9.32 -14.19 -8.86
C LEU A 105 -10.19 -15.37 -8.44
N ARG A 106 -11.43 -15.12 -8.04
CA ARG A 106 -12.39 -16.19 -7.78
C ARG A 106 -12.79 -16.92 -9.07
N ASP A 107 -12.91 -16.19 -10.17
CA ASP A 107 -13.35 -16.74 -11.45
C ASP A 107 -12.17 -17.36 -12.24
N ASP A 108 -10.93 -16.91 -11.97
CA ASP A 108 -9.67 -17.39 -12.57
C ASP A 108 -8.50 -17.30 -11.56
N PRO A 109 -8.25 -18.37 -10.77
CA PRO A 109 -7.28 -18.34 -9.67
C PRO A 109 -5.82 -18.54 -10.10
N GLU A 110 -5.55 -19.00 -11.33
CA GLU A 110 -4.22 -19.51 -11.74
C GLU A 110 -3.11 -18.45 -11.76
N ASP A 111 -3.44 -17.15 -11.74
CA ASP A 111 -2.50 -16.06 -12.05
C ASP A 111 -2.24 -15.04 -10.92
N ALA A 112 -2.83 -15.18 -9.71
CA ALA A 112 -2.58 -14.18 -8.64
C ALA A 112 -3.07 -14.56 -7.22
N GLU A 113 -2.86 -15.80 -6.77
CA GLU A 113 -3.16 -16.17 -5.37
C GLU A 113 -2.32 -15.37 -4.36
N ASP A 114 -1.10 -15.01 -4.74
CA ASP A 114 -0.12 -14.28 -3.93
C ASP A 114 -0.64 -12.90 -3.47
N ILE A 115 -1.39 -12.20 -4.33
CA ILE A 115 -1.95 -10.88 -3.97
C ILE A 115 -3.24 -10.94 -3.15
N LEU A 116 -3.87 -12.12 -2.97
CA LEU A 116 -5.12 -12.23 -2.22
C LEU A 116 -4.95 -11.81 -0.76
N VAL A 117 -3.78 -12.04 -0.15
CA VAL A 117 -3.49 -11.60 1.22
C VAL A 117 -3.64 -10.08 1.34
N GLY A 118 -3.01 -9.34 0.42
CA GLY A 118 -3.09 -7.88 0.39
C GLY A 118 -4.51 -7.39 0.09
N VAL A 119 -5.22 -8.03 -0.84
CA VAL A 119 -6.61 -7.69 -1.18
C VAL A 119 -7.52 -7.87 0.03
N PHE A 120 -7.44 -9.01 0.72
CA PHE A 120 -8.28 -9.28 1.89
C PHE A 120 -7.95 -8.36 3.06
N LEU A 121 -6.67 -8.07 3.32
CA LEU A 121 -6.27 -7.10 4.32
C LEU A 121 -6.87 -5.71 4.03
N LEU A 122 -6.74 -5.22 2.80
CA LEU A 122 -7.26 -3.91 2.41
C LEU A 122 -8.80 -3.85 2.43
N LEU A 123 -9.49 -4.96 2.18
CA LEU A 123 -10.95 -5.07 2.29
C LEU A 123 -11.48 -5.20 3.73
N GLY A 124 -10.59 -5.29 4.73
CA GLY A 124 -11.00 -5.52 6.12
C GLY A 124 -11.41 -6.98 6.41
N ARG A 125 -10.99 -7.94 5.57
CA ARG A 125 -11.35 -9.35 5.69
C ARG A 125 -10.20 -10.16 6.30
N ASP A 126 -9.86 -9.84 7.54
CA ASP A 126 -8.65 -10.34 8.19
C ASP A 126 -8.56 -11.86 8.25
N ASP A 127 -9.66 -12.53 8.60
CA ASP A 127 -9.68 -14.01 8.67
C ASP A 127 -9.31 -14.64 7.32
N GLN A 128 -9.75 -14.04 6.22
CA GLN A 128 -9.42 -14.50 4.87
C GLN A 128 -7.96 -14.21 4.51
N ALA A 129 -7.44 -13.03 4.89
CA ALA A 129 -6.03 -12.70 4.68
C ALA A 129 -5.10 -13.66 5.44
N VAL A 130 -5.47 -14.02 6.68
CA VAL A 130 -4.73 -15.00 7.48
C VAL A 130 -4.75 -16.38 6.83
N ALA A 131 -5.93 -16.87 6.44
CA ALA A 131 -6.07 -18.18 5.81
C ALA A 131 -5.26 -18.28 4.51
N MET A 132 -5.27 -17.23 3.68
CA MET A 132 -4.46 -17.19 2.47
C MET A 132 -2.95 -17.14 2.76
N GLY A 133 -2.53 -16.41 3.78
CA GLY A 133 -1.12 -16.38 4.17
C GLY A 133 -0.62 -17.73 4.69
N GLU A 134 -1.48 -18.48 5.40
CA GLU A 134 -1.18 -19.85 5.83
C GLU A 134 -1.11 -20.83 4.66
N LEU A 135 -1.99 -20.69 3.67
CA LEU A 135 -1.96 -21.48 2.44
C LEU A 135 -0.66 -21.22 1.65
N ALA A 136 -0.34 -19.95 1.39
CA ALA A 136 0.89 -19.56 0.69
C ALA A 136 2.17 -20.03 1.40
N ALA A 137 2.17 -20.05 2.74
CA ALA A 137 3.29 -20.59 3.52
C ALA A 137 3.39 -22.13 3.43
N ALA A 138 2.28 -22.84 3.24
CA ALA A 138 2.23 -24.29 3.16
C ALA A 138 2.66 -24.83 1.79
N ASP A 139 2.44 -24.06 0.71
CA ASP A 139 2.78 -24.46 -0.65
C ASP A 139 4.30 -24.48 -0.92
N GLY A 140 5.11 -23.90 -0.03
CA GLY A 140 6.57 -24.13 0.02
C GLY A 140 7.36 -23.53 -1.14
N GLU A 141 6.71 -23.07 -2.20
CA GLU A 141 7.24 -22.05 -3.09
C GLU A 141 7.36 -20.78 -2.25
N ALA A 142 8.58 -20.53 -1.76
CA ALA A 142 8.90 -19.29 -1.09
C ALA A 142 8.60 -18.16 -2.08
N HIS A 143 7.43 -17.54 -1.96
CA HIS A 143 7.18 -16.25 -2.55
C HIS A 143 8.28 -15.35 -1.99
N GLU A 144 9.29 -15.06 -2.82
CA GLU A 144 10.48 -14.28 -2.46
C GLU A 144 10.10 -12.86 -1.99
N ASP A 145 8.84 -12.47 -2.22
CA ASP A 145 8.21 -11.28 -1.68
C ASP A 145 7.98 -11.41 -0.17
N LEU A 146 8.97 -10.87 0.58
CA LEU A 146 9.00 -10.55 2.03
C LEU A 146 7.81 -9.71 2.54
N VAL A 147 6.72 -9.59 1.78
CA VAL A 147 5.58 -8.74 2.08
C VAL A 147 4.39 -9.59 2.51
N TYR A 148 4.11 -10.71 1.84
CA TYR A 148 2.87 -11.45 2.09
C TYR A 148 2.78 -12.09 3.48
N PRO A 149 3.85 -12.71 4.03
CA PRO A 149 3.82 -13.19 5.42
C PRO A 149 3.56 -12.07 6.43
N GLU A 150 4.11 -10.89 6.19
CA GLU A 150 3.95 -9.69 6.99
C GLU A 150 2.50 -9.18 6.93
N LEU A 151 1.87 -9.17 5.75
CA LEU A 151 0.46 -8.77 5.59
C LEU A 151 -0.49 -9.75 6.28
N ALA A 152 -0.23 -11.06 6.21
CA ALA A 152 -1.02 -12.06 6.92
C ALA A 152 -0.85 -11.94 8.45
N ALA A 153 0.38 -11.71 8.92
CA ALA A 153 0.65 -11.45 10.34
C ALA A 153 -0.02 -10.15 10.82
N LEU A 154 -0.04 -9.11 9.99
CA LEU A 154 -0.73 -7.85 10.26
C LEU A 154 -2.24 -8.05 10.37
N ALA A 155 -2.84 -8.80 9.45
CA ALA A 155 -4.25 -9.17 9.49
C ALA A 155 -4.59 -9.94 10.78
N ARG A 156 -3.75 -10.91 11.17
CA ARG A 156 -3.92 -11.65 12.44
C ARG A 156 -3.85 -10.74 13.65
N ALA A 157 -2.89 -9.80 13.67
CA ALA A 157 -2.76 -8.83 14.75
C ALA A 157 -4.00 -7.93 14.85
N ARG A 158 -4.52 -7.45 13.71
CA ARG A 158 -5.76 -6.65 13.64
C ARG A 158 -6.98 -7.43 14.12
N ALA A 159 -7.21 -8.64 13.61
CA ALA A 159 -8.35 -9.48 14.00
C ALA A 159 -8.37 -9.80 15.50
N SER A 160 -7.19 -10.03 16.09
CA SER A 160 -7.03 -10.40 17.50
C SER A 160 -6.93 -9.21 18.46
N GLY A 161 -6.82 -7.98 17.94
CA GLY A 161 -6.53 -6.80 18.74
C GLY A 161 -5.12 -6.80 19.39
N ASN A 162 -4.20 -7.61 18.87
CA ASN A 162 -2.88 -7.82 19.47
C ASN A 162 -1.88 -6.73 19.01
N VAL A 163 -1.74 -5.69 19.83
CA VAL A 163 -0.83 -4.56 19.57
C VAL A 163 0.63 -5.01 19.43
N ALA A 164 1.11 -5.90 20.32
CA ALA A 164 2.50 -6.37 20.29
C ALA A 164 2.83 -7.14 19.00
N ALA A 165 1.90 -7.97 18.52
CA ALA A 165 2.07 -8.66 17.24
C ALA A 165 2.10 -7.67 16.06
N CYS A 166 1.32 -6.58 16.12
CA CYS A 166 1.38 -5.51 15.13
C CYS A 166 2.73 -4.78 15.17
N GLU A 167 3.26 -4.50 16.36
CA GLU A 167 4.59 -3.89 16.54
C GLU A 167 5.71 -4.76 15.96
N ASP A 168 5.63 -6.07 16.16
CA ASP A 168 6.59 -7.02 15.58
C ASP A 168 6.57 -6.98 14.03
N VAL A 169 5.39 -6.84 13.42
CA VAL A 169 5.26 -6.68 11.96
C VAL A 169 5.87 -5.36 11.51
N VAL A 170 5.55 -4.24 12.18
CA VAL A 170 6.14 -2.93 11.88
C VAL A 170 7.66 -3.01 11.93
N GLY A 171 8.24 -3.64 12.96
CA GLY A 171 9.68 -3.81 13.09
C GLY A 171 10.31 -4.69 12.00
N ARG A 172 9.59 -5.67 11.44
CA ARG A 172 10.05 -6.45 10.28
C ARG A 172 10.03 -5.61 9.00
N LEU A 173 8.94 -4.88 8.74
CA LEU A 173 8.83 -3.98 7.60
C LEU A 173 9.91 -2.88 7.63
N ASP A 174 10.23 -2.35 8.81
CA ASP A 174 11.33 -1.40 8.98
C ASP A 174 12.69 -1.98 8.61
N ARG A 175 12.97 -3.22 9.06
CA ARG A 175 14.22 -3.90 8.69
C ARG A 175 14.29 -4.18 7.20
N ALA A 176 13.18 -4.61 6.59
CA ALA A 176 13.08 -4.81 5.15
C ALA A 176 13.36 -3.50 4.40
N LEU A 177 12.74 -2.40 4.83
CA LEU A 177 12.94 -1.07 4.26
C LEU A 177 14.38 -0.59 4.38
N ALA A 178 15.01 -0.79 5.54
CA ALA A 178 16.40 -0.41 5.76
C ALA A 178 17.39 -1.21 4.90
N SER A 179 17.02 -2.44 4.50
CA SER A 179 17.80 -3.28 3.60
C SER A 179 17.47 -3.09 2.11
N ALA A 180 16.35 -2.41 1.80
CA ALA A 180 15.90 -2.23 0.43
C ALA A 180 16.78 -1.18 -0.29
N ALA A 181 17.12 -1.46 -1.55
CA ALA A 181 17.78 -0.49 -2.42
C ALA A 181 16.80 0.54 -3.00
N GLU A 182 15.49 0.32 -2.81
CA GLU A 182 14.40 1.09 -3.39
C GLU A 182 13.89 2.17 -2.42
N GLY A 183 13.82 3.41 -2.89
CA GLY A 183 13.20 4.49 -2.12
C GLY A 183 11.69 4.59 -2.33
N PRO A 184 11.03 5.55 -1.65
CA PRO A 184 9.58 5.72 -1.61
C PRO A 184 8.92 6.01 -2.97
N GLY A 185 9.69 6.57 -3.91
CA GLY A 185 9.26 6.89 -5.28
C GLY A 185 9.88 5.98 -6.35
N SER A 186 10.53 4.89 -5.96
CA SER A 186 11.21 3.96 -6.87
C SER A 186 10.27 3.39 -7.93
N THR A 187 9.05 3.02 -7.53
CA THR A 187 8.00 2.47 -8.40
C THR A 187 6.72 3.33 -8.33
N GLY A 188 5.92 3.29 -9.40
CA GLY A 188 4.54 3.80 -9.37
C GLY A 188 3.54 2.78 -8.81
N GLY A 189 3.96 1.51 -8.72
CA GLY A 189 3.18 0.40 -8.16
C GLY A 189 3.18 0.39 -6.63
N VAL A 190 2.64 -0.68 -6.04
CA VAL A 190 2.69 -0.89 -4.59
C VAL A 190 4.13 -1.12 -4.14
N ASN A 191 4.55 -0.58 -2.99
CA ASN A 191 5.90 -0.80 -2.45
C ASN A 191 5.93 -0.90 -0.91
N LEU A 192 7.10 -1.20 -0.34
CA LEU A 192 7.28 -1.39 1.12
C LEU A 192 6.87 -0.16 1.96
N HIS A 193 7.00 1.06 1.43
CA HIS A 193 6.58 2.27 2.16
C HIS A 193 5.05 2.33 2.29
N ASP A 194 4.31 1.89 1.27
CA ASP A 194 2.85 1.81 1.33
C ASP A 194 2.39 0.82 2.42
N TRP A 195 3.06 -0.33 2.52
CA TRP A 195 2.74 -1.36 3.51
C TRP A 195 3.14 -0.97 4.93
N LEU A 196 4.29 -0.31 5.09
CA LEU A 196 4.71 0.23 6.38
C LEU A 196 3.75 1.32 6.86
N GLU A 197 3.30 2.21 5.97
CA GLU A 197 2.26 3.19 6.30
C GLU A 197 0.99 2.49 6.80
N LEU A 198 0.48 1.50 6.05
CA LEU A 198 -0.71 0.74 6.46
C LEU A 198 -0.53 0.06 7.83
N ALA A 199 0.63 -0.55 8.07
CA ALA A 199 0.93 -1.20 9.34
C ALA A 199 0.95 -0.21 10.52
N LEU A 200 1.50 0.99 10.31
CA LEU A 200 1.52 2.05 11.33
C LEU A 200 0.12 2.63 11.58
N VAL A 201 -0.72 2.74 10.55
CA VAL A 201 -2.13 3.14 10.69
C VAL A 201 -2.88 2.12 11.53
N ILE A 202 -2.78 0.82 11.18
CA ILE A 202 -3.41 -0.27 11.96
C ILE A 202 -2.87 -0.29 13.40
N HIS A 203 -1.56 -0.12 13.60
CA HIS A 203 -0.99 -0.02 14.95
C HIS A 203 -1.59 1.14 15.75
N SER A 204 -1.80 2.30 15.12
CA SER A 204 -2.40 3.47 15.75
C SER A 204 -3.87 3.23 16.12
N GLU A 205 -4.62 2.53 15.26
CA GLU A 205 -6.00 2.10 15.53
C GLU A 205 -6.09 1.13 16.71
N LEU A 206 -5.18 0.14 16.77
CA LEU A 206 -5.16 -0.88 17.81
C LEU A 206 -4.70 -0.32 19.17
N SER A 207 -3.68 0.54 19.17
CA SER A 207 -3.11 1.11 20.40
C SER A 207 -3.87 2.34 20.90
N GLY A 208 -4.70 2.97 20.06
CA GLY A 208 -5.34 4.24 20.32
C GLY A 208 -4.38 5.44 20.38
N THR A 209 -3.13 5.27 19.92
CA THR A 209 -2.09 6.30 19.93
C THR A 209 -1.49 6.45 18.54
N ILE A 210 -1.48 7.67 17.99
CA ILE A 210 -0.87 7.93 16.69
C ILE A 210 0.64 7.76 16.79
N SER A 211 1.21 6.92 15.91
CA SER A 211 2.65 6.75 15.82
C SER A 211 3.36 8.09 15.52
N PRO A 212 4.50 8.40 16.17
CA PRO A 212 5.28 9.61 15.85
C PRO A 212 5.84 9.61 14.42
N ARG A 213 5.80 8.45 13.75
CA ARG A 213 6.19 8.28 12.35
C ARG A 213 5.07 8.56 11.37
N LEU A 214 3.87 8.89 11.87
CA LEU A 214 2.76 9.37 11.07
C LEU A 214 2.60 10.88 11.25
N HIS A 215 1.99 11.51 10.26
CA HIS A 215 1.51 12.87 10.33
C HIS A 215 0.11 12.98 9.76
N GLU A 216 -0.63 13.95 10.26
CA GLU A 216 -1.94 14.33 9.75
C GLU A 216 -1.78 15.23 8.53
N MET A 217 -2.61 15.01 7.50
CA MET A 217 -2.64 15.78 6.25
C MET A 217 -4.04 16.26 5.89
#